data_AF-A0A0J7HYU9-F1
#
_entry.id   AF-A0A0J7HYU9-F1
#
_cell.length_a   1.000
_cell.length_b   1.000
_cell.length_c   1.000
_cell.angle_alpha   90.00
_cell.angle_beta   90.00
_cell.angle_gamma   90.00
#
_symmetry.space_group_name_H-M   'P 1'
#
loop_
_entity.id
_entity.type
_entity.pdbx_description
1 polymer ?
#
loop_
_entity_poly.entity_id
_entity_poly.type
_entity_poly.pdbx_seq_one_letter_code
_entity_poly.pdbx_strand_id
1 'polypeptide(L)' 'MKYTEALEYKKEAVKKADESVIQNYHIIISPTDTGESAKYIEDFSKNPDDFNDSSCKKYSSNDDYEVVSFRKEQED' A
#
# COMPACT_ATOMS: atom_id res chain seq x y z
N MET A 1 -4.49 -7.82 -9.20
CA MET A 1 -4.79 -6.78 -10.22
C MET A 1 -3.48 -6.17 -10.69
N LYS A 2 -3.40 -5.62 -11.91
CA LYS A 2 -2.13 -5.02 -12.38
C LYS A 2 -1.81 -3.75 -11.61
N TYR A 3 -0.54 -3.36 -11.59
CA TYR A 3 -0.09 -2.14 -10.91
C TYR A 3 -0.87 -0.89 -11.32
N THR A 4 -1.18 -0.75 -12.61
CA THR A 4 -1.95 0.39 -13.12
C THR A 4 -3.38 0.40 -12.59
N GLU A 5 -4.02 -0.77 -12.51
CA GLU A 5 -5.36 -0.89 -11.93
C GLU A 5 -5.34 -0.61 -10.42
N ALA A 6 -4.32 -1.10 -9.71
CA ALA A 6 -4.14 -0.82 -8.29
C ALA A 6 -3.90 0.66 -8.02
N LEU A 7 -3.16 1.37 -8.89
CA LEU A 7 -2.99 2.82 -8.81
C LEU A 7 -4.31 3.57 -8.96
N GLU A 8 -5.10 3.21 -9.96
CA GLU A 8 -6.41 3.83 -10.18
C GLU A 8 -7.36 3.55 -9.00
N TYR A 9 -7.42 2.29 -8.55
CA TYR A 9 -8.24 1.87 -7.42
C TYR A 9 -7.83 2.58 -6.13
N LYS A 10 -6.52 2.65 -5.82
CA LYS A 10 -6.00 3.40 -4.67
C LYS A 10 -6.41 4.87 -4.75
N LYS A 11 -6.27 5.50 -5.92
CA LYS A 11 -6.60 6.93 -6.10
C LYS A 11 -8.09 7.19 -5.90
N GLU A 12 -8.95 6.31 -6.40
CA GLU A 12 -10.38 6.36 -6.13
C GLU A 12 -10.71 6.11 -4.67
N ALA A 13 -10.05 5.14 -4.02
CA ALA A 13 -10.23 4.84 -2.61
C ALA A 13 -9.85 6.05 -1.75
N VAL A 14 -8.70 6.67 -1.99
CA VAL A 14 -8.28 7.90 -1.29
C VAL A 14 -9.25 9.05 -1.57
N LYS A 15 -9.79 9.18 -2.79
CA LYS A 15 -10.74 10.24 -3.13
C LYS A 15 -12.11 10.05 -2.48
N LYS A 16 -12.56 8.80 -2.30
CA LYS A 16 -13.82 8.43 -1.64
C LYS A 16 -13.68 8.31 -0.13
N ALA A 17 -12.45 8.07 0.35
CA ALA A 17 -12.15 7.92 1.75
C ALA A 17 -12.35 9.25 2.48
N ASP A 18 -12.90 9.13 3.68
CA ASP A 18 -13.06 10.25 4.59
C ASP A 18 -11.68 10.78 5.01
N GLU A 19 -11.58 12.07 5.36
CA GLU A 19 -10.32 12.68 5.80
C GLU A 19 -9.71 11.93 6.98
N SER A 20 -10.57 11.44 7.89
CA SER A 20 -10.16 10.60 9.01
C SER A 20 -9.50 9.29 8.56
N VAL A 21 -9.94 8.68 7.46
CA VAL A 21 -9.32 7.45 6.93
C VAL A 21 -7.98 7.79 6.29
N ILE A 22 -7.91 8.85 5.49
CA ILE A 22 -6.66 9.28 4.83
C ILE A 22 -5.60 9.69 5.87
N GLN A 23 -6.02 10.32 6.95
CA GLN A 23 -5.14 10.72 8.05
C GLN A 23 -4.70 9.51 8.89
N ASN A 24 -5.63 8.63 9.27
CA ASN A 24 -5.35 7.52 10.20
C ASN A 24 -4.96 6.19 9.54
N TYR A 25 -5.03 6.05 8.21
CA TYR A 25 -4.68 4.81 7.50
C TYR A 25 -3.68 5.05 6.36
N HIS A 26 -2.69 4.16 6.25
CA HIS A 26 -1.85 4.04 5.06
C HIS A 26 -2.57 3.20 4.01
N ILE A 27 -2.95 3.83 2.91
CA ILE A 27 -3.49 3.15 1.72
C ILE A 27 -2.33 2.94 0.75
N ILE A 28 -1.86 1.70 0.62
CA ILE A 28 -0.69 1.37 -0.23
C ILE A 28 -1.01 0.22 -1.17
N ILE A 29 -0.19 0.13 -2.22
CA ILE A 29 -0.24 -0.98 -3.17
C ILE A 29 0.80 -1.99 -2.71
N SER A 30 0.36 -3.22 -2.50
CA SER A 30 1.19 -4.35 -2.07
C SER A 30 1.09 -5.47 -3.12
N PRO A 31 2.10 -6.32 -3.32
CA PRO A 31 1.93 -7.55 -4.09
C PRO A 31 0.81 -8.44 -3.50
N THR A 32 0.14 -9.25 -4.33
CA THR A 32 -0.91 -10.16 -3.83
C THR A 32 -0.38 -11.39 -3.10
N ASP A 33 0.91 -11.71 -3.29
CA ASP A 33 1.52 -12.84 -2.60
C ASP A 33 1.65 -12.52 -1.11
N THR A 34 1.17 -13.41 -0.25
CA THR A 34 1.17 -13.20 1.20
C THR A 34 2.59 -13.06 1.79
N GLY A 35 3.58 -13.74 1.21
CA GLY A 35 4.97 -13.65 1.66
C GLY A 35 5.64 -12.36 1.21
N GLU A 36 5.41 -11.95 -0.04
CA GLU A 36 5.95 -10.70 -0.59
C GLU A 36 5.30 -9.48 0.07
N SER A 37 3.98 -9.52 0.27
CA SER A 37 3.21 -8.44 0.91
C SER A 37 3.59 -8.27 2.37
N ALA A 38 3.71 -9.36 3.14
CA ALA A 38 4.12 -9.28 4.54
C ALA A 38 5.50 -8.62 4.68
N LYS A 39 6.47 -9.02 3.85
CA LYS A 39 7.79 -8.38 3.83
C LYS A 39 7.71 -6.91 3.45
N TYR A 40 6.99 -6.60 2.38
CA TYR A 40 6.83 -5.22 1.91
C TYR A 40 6.19 -4.33 2.98
N ILE A 41 5.12 -4.80 3.63
CA ILE A 41 4.42 -4.06 4.69
C ILE A 41 5.33 -3.88 5.91
N GLU A 42 6.10 -4.91 6.29
CA GLU A 42 7.05 -4.80 7.41
C GLU A 42 8.15 -3.77 7.12
N ASP A 43 8.74 -3.82 5.94
CA ASP A 43 9.78 -2.88 5.50
C ASP A 43 9.21 -1.45 5.35
N PHE A 44 8.01 -1.34 4.78
CA PHE A 44 7.26 -0.08 4.70
C PHE A 44 6.99 0.48 6.10
N SER A 45 6.57 -0.35 7.06
CA SER A 45 6.28 0.11 8.43
C SER A 45 7.53 0.62 9.14
N LYS A 46 8.72 0.10 8.80
CA LYS A 46 9.99 0.57 9.36
C LYS A 46 10.44 1.90 8.77
N ASN A 47 10.21 2.13 7.47
CA ASN A 47 10.66 3.34 6.77
C ASN A 47 9.65 3.80 5.71
N PRO A 48 8.44 4.25 6.09
CA PRO A 48 7.38 4.53 5.12
C PRO A 48 7.74 5.65 4.14
N ASP A 49 8.57 6.61 4.56
CA ASP A 49 9.07 7.71 3.72
C ASP A 49 9.99 7.27 2.57
N ASP A 50 10.69 6.14 2.72
CA ASP A 50 11.58 5.62 1.67
C ASP A 50 10.79 4.81 0.61
N PHE A 51 9.56 4.44 0.95
CA PHE A 51 8.72 3.60 0.11
C PHE A 51 7.74 4.42 -0.73
N ASN A 52 7.87 4.29 -2.05
CA ASN A 52 6.93 4.84 -3.01
C ASN A 52 6.01 3.75 -3.57
N ASP A 53 4.93 4.14 -4.26
CA ASP A 53 3.99 3.20 -4.87
C ASP A 53 4.70 2.20 -5.80
N SER A 54 5.79 2.61 -6.46
CA SER A 54 6.57 1.73 -7.34
C SER A 54 7.52 0.78 -6.61
N SER A 55 7.79 0.99 -5.32
CA SER A 55 8.65 0.10 -4.52
C SER A 55 8.06 -1.30 -4.44
N CYS A 56 6.73 -1.45 -4.39
CA CYS A 56 6.07 -2.76 -4.35
C CYS A 56 6.37 -3.63 -5.58
N LYS A 57 6.71 -3.01 -6.74
CA LYS A 57 7.07 -3.74 -7.95
C LYS A 57 8.34 -4.57 -7.80
N LYS A 58 9.27 -4.13 -6.95
CA LYS A 58 10.50 -4.88 -6.67
C LYS A 58 10.24 -6.15 -5.87
N TYR A 59 9.12 -6.18 -5.15
CA TYR A 59 8.70 -7.30 -4.32
C TYR A 59 7.72 -8.23 -5.03
N SER A 60 7.05 -7.79 -6.10
CA SER A 60 6.09 -8.63 -6.84
C SER A 60 6.77 -9.46 -7.90
N SER A 61 6.70 -10.79 -7.77
CA SER A 61 7.22 -11.71 -8.78
C SER A 61 6.24 -11.99 -9.93
N ASN A 62 4.94 -11.74 -9.72
CA ASN A 62 3.87 -12.12 -10.65
C ASN A 62 3.14 -10.93 -11.33
N ASP A 63 3.61 -9.70 -11.12
CA ASP A 63 2.93 -8.47 -11.59
C ASP A 63 1.47 -8.33 -11.10
N ASP A 64 1.15 -9.03 -10.02
CA ASP A 64 -0.14 -8.97 -9.33
C ASP A 64 -0.01 -8.19 -8.02
N TYR A 65 -0.94 -7.25 -7.86
CA TYR A 65 -0.99 -6.31 -6.75
C TYR A 65 -2.39 -6.25 -6.16
N GLU A 66 -2.46 -5.74 -4.93
CA GLU A 66 -3.67 -5.43 -4.19
C GLU A 66 -3.51 -4.11 -3.45
N VAL A 67 -4.63 -3.45 -3.18
CA VAL A 67 -4.63 -2.22 -2.38
C VAL A 67 -5.01 -2.60 -0.96
N VAL A 68 -4.08 -2.41 -0.05
CA VAL A 68 -4.26 -2.66 1.38
C VAL A 68 -4.32 -1.33 2.13
N SER A 69 -5.18 -1.29 3.13
CA SER A 69 -5.28 -0.18 4.07
C SER A 69 -5.02 -0.68 5.48
N PHE A 70 -3.98 -0.17 6.12
CA PHE A 70 -3.72 -0.45 7.53
C PHE A 70 -3.59 0.85 8.30
N ARG A 71 -3.90 0.80 9.60
CA ARG A 71 -3.90 1.97 10.45
C ARG A 71 -2.45 2.47 10.58
N LYS A 72 -2.23 3.76 10.39
CA LYS A 72 -0.94 4.38 10.74
C LYS A 72 -0.77 4.24 12.25
N GLU A 73 0.41 3.85 12.71
CA GLU A 73 0.71 4.04 14.12
C GLU A 73 0.60 5.54 14.40
N GLN A 74 -0.34 5.90 15.29
CA GLN A 74 -0.41 7.25 15.82
C GLN A 74 0.82 7.38 16.70
N GLU A 75 1.80 8.18 16.27
CA GLU A 75 2.78 8.74 17.22
C GLU A 75 1.95 9.53 18.26
N ASP A 76 1.86 8.96 19.47
CA ASP A 76 1.16 9.52 20.64
C ASP A 76 1.94 10.71 21.22
#